data_AF-A0A2W5S3D6-F1
#
_entry.id   AF-A0A2W5S3D6-F1
#
_cell.length_a   1.000
_cell.length_b   1.000
_cell.length_c   1.000
_cell.angle_alpha   90.00
_cell.angle_beta   90.00
_cell.angle_gamma   90.00
#
_symmetry.space_group_name_H-M   'P 1'
#
loop_
_entity.id
_entity.type
_entity.pdbx_description
1 polymer ?
#
loop_
_entity_poly.entity_id
_entity_poly.type
_entity_poly.pdbx_seq_one_letter_code
_entity_poly.pdbx_strand_id
1 'polypeptide(L)'
;MNTKVNEGKPNGEPSEYPNIILAAKEIWYDNGMINRLEPEDQKLHLLNEWLLKQDKEMLSRVELDLTNKDLQVICCGEESEALPLASEETHNFLGQIFDEEYEPASNQGGSYE
;
A
#
# COMPACT_ATOMS: atom_id res chain seq x y z
N MET A 1 -21.45 3.53 35.44
CA MET A 1 -20.16 3.41 34.73
C MET A 1 -20.31 2.22 33.81
N ASN A 2 -20.70 2.45 32.55
CA ASN A 2 -20.88 1.38 31.58
C ASN A 2 -19.86 1.63 30.48
N THR A 3 -18.76 0.90 30.55
CA THR A 3 -17.71 0.82 29.54
C THR A 3 -18.35 0.22 28.29
N LYS A 4 -18.62 1.05 27.28
CA LYS A 4 -18.92 0.53 25.95
C LYS A 4 -17.61 0.00 25.38
N VAL A 5 -17.56 -1.32 25.23
CA VAL A 5 -16.58 -2.00 24.40
C VAL A 5 -16.67 -1.41 22.99
N ASN A 6 -15.60 -0.77 22.52
CA ASN A 6 -15.46 -0.44 21.12
C ASN A 6 -15.11 -1.75 20.40
N GLU A 7 -16.13 -2.46 19.95
CA GLU A 7 -15.97 -3.49 18.93
C GLU A 7 -15.56 -2.78 17.64
N GLY A 8 -14.26 -2.79 17.36
CA GLY A 8 -13.69 -2.31 16.11
C GLY A 8 -14.32 -3.08 14.96
N LYS A 9 -15.25 -2.43 14.26
CA LYS A 9 -15.78 -2.91 12.99
C LYS A 9 -14.63 -2.99 11.98
N PRO A 10 -14.38 -4.13 11.31
CA PRO A 10 -13.72 -4.12 10.01
C PRO A 10 -14.81 -3.79 8.98
N ASN A 11 -15.31 -2.56 9.01
CA ASN A 11 -16.24 -2.10 8.00
C ASN A 11 -15.42 -1.31 6.99
N GLY A 12 -15.35 -1.80 5.75
CA GLY A 12 -14.70 -1.14 4.63
C GLY A 12 -15.28 0.24 4.36
N GLU A 13 -14.81 1.23 5.11
CA GLU A 13 -14.81 2.59 4.62
C GLU A 13 -13.87 2.63 3.41
N PRO A 14 -14.27 3.25 2.29
CA PRO A 14 -13.36 3.44 1.17
C PRO A 14 -12.14 4.18 1.70
N SER A 15 -10.94 3.63 1.44
CA SER A 15 -9.69 4.32 1.78
C SER A 15 -9.75 5.74 1.25
N GLU A 16 -9.25 6.71 2.02
CA GLU A 16 -9.15 8.11 1.59
C GLU A 16 -8.32 8.26 0.31
N TYR A 17 -7.56 7.22 -0.06
CA TYR A 17 -6.61 7.19 -1.18
C TYR A 17 -6.87 5.99 -2.11
N PRO A 18 -7.98 5.97 -2.87
CA PRO A 18 -8.35 4.83 -3.70
C PRO A 18 -7.36 4.50 -4.83
N ASN A 19 -6.70 5.50 -5.44
CA ASN A 19 -5.71 5.25 -6.49
C ASN A 19 -4.41 4.65 -5.92
N ILE A 20 -4.00 5.06 -4.71
CA ILE A 20 -2.91 4.40 -3.98
C ILE A 20 -3.24 2.94 -3.71
N ILE A 21 -4.48 2.64 -3.28
CA ILE A 21 -4.91 1.25 -3.06
C ILE A 21 -4.90 0.45 -4.37
N LEU A 22 -5.33 1.03 -5.50
CA LEU A 22 -5.29 0.37 -6.80
C LEU A 22 -3.83 0.10 -7.23
N ALA A 23 -2.95 1.09 -7.12
CA ALA A 23 -1.53 0.92 -7.44
C ALA A 23 -0.87 -0.16 -6.58
N ALA A 24 -1.15 -0.19 -5.28
CA ALA A 24 -0.63 -1.23 -4.39
C ALA A 24 -1.08 -2.63 -4.83
N LYS A 25 -2.35 -2.79 -5.23
CA LYS A 25 -2.84 -4.07 -5.76
C LYS A 25 -2.13 -4.48 -7.04
N GLU A 26 -1.95 -3.57 -7.99
CA GLU A 26 -1.20 -3.86 -9.22
C GLU A 26 0.21 -4.39 -8.89
N ILE A 27 0.92 -3.71 -7.98
CA ILE A 27 2.24 -4.14 -7.50
C ILE A 27 2.18 -5.55 -6.88
N TRP A 28 1.26 -5.78 -5.94
CA TRP A 28 1.18 -7.05 -5.22
C TRP A 28 0.80 -8.23 -6.12
N TYR A 29 -0.10 -8.01 -7.07
CA TYR A 29 -0.54 -9.04 -8.00
C TYR A 29 0.56 -9.41 -9.00
N ASP A 30 1.25 -8.40 -9.55
CA ASP A 30 2.34 -8.62 -10.49
C ASP A 30 3.52 -9.37 -9.85
N ASN A 31 3.83 -9.03 -8.58
CA ASN A 31 4.95 -9.62 -7.84
C ASN A 31 4.61 -10.89 -7.05
N GLY A 32 3.36 -11.37 -7.11
CA GLY A 32 2.95 -12.59 -6.41
C GLY A 32 2.92 -12.48 -4.88
N MET A 33 2.83 -11.26 -4.35
CA MET A 33 2.78 -10.98 -2.91
C MET A 33 1.41 -11.34 -2.29
N ILE A 34 0.37 -11.52 -3.12
CA ILE A 34 -0.93 -12.06 -2.69
C ILE A 34 -0.93 -13.58 -2.83
N ASN A 35 -1.04 -14.28 -1.70
CA ASN A 35 -1.05 -15.74 -1.67
C ASN A 35 -1.86 -16.30 -0.48
N ARG A 36 -1.85 -17.63 -0.29
CA ARG A 36 -2.65 -18.27 0.78
C ARG A 36 -2.17 -17.89 2.19
N LEU A 37 -0.89 -17.56 2.35
CA LEU A 37 -0.29 -17.16 3.63
C LEU A 37 -0.43 -15.65 3.84
N GLU A 38 -0.44 -14.87 2.75
CA GLU A 38 -0.54 -13.42 2.74
C GLU A 38 -1.77 -12.98 1.93
N PRO A 39 -2.97 -13.02 2.53
CA PRO A 39 -4.19 -12.67 1.84
C PRO A 39 -4.30 -11.15 1.60
N GLU A 40 -4.94 -10.76 0.50
CA GLU A 40 -5.15 -9.36 0.12
C GLU A 40 -5.76 -8.52 1.25
N ASP A 41 -6.77 -9.05 1.95
CA ASP A 41 -7.42 -8.33 3.05
C ASP A 41 -6.45 -7.97 4.18
N GLN A 42 -5.47 -8.83 4.46
CA GLN A 42 -4.45 -8.56 5.47
C GLN A 42 -3.47 -7.49 4.98
N LYS A 43 -3.00 -7.57 3.74
CA LYS A 43 -2.10 -6.54 3.17
C LYS A 43 -2.80 -5.19 3.08
N LEU A 44 -4.07 -5.15 2.68
CA LEU A 44 -4.89 -3.94 2.70
C LEU A 44 -5.05 -3.36 4.10
N HIS A 45 -5.25 -4.20 5.11
CA HIS A 45 -5.34 -3.73 6.49
C HIS A 45 -4.03 -3.08 6.94
N LEU A 46 -2.89 -3.73 6.70
CA LEU A 46 -1.56 -3.20 7.05
C LEU A 46 -1.23 -1.91 6.29
N LEU A 47 -1.51 -1.88 4.98
CA LEU A 47 -1.32 -0.69 4.16
C LEU A 47 -2.14 0.48 4.71
N ASN A 48 -3.44 0.29 5.00
CA ASN A 48 -4.26 1.36 5.54
C ASN A 48 -3.74 1.89 6.89
N GLU A 49 -3.33 1.01 7.80
CA GLU A 49 -2.71 1.41 9.08
C GLU A 49 -1.38 2.16 8.88
N TRP A 50 -0.62 1.83 7.84
CA TRP A 50 0.61 2.53 7.48
C TRP A 50 0.33 3.90 6.88
N LEU A 51 -0.65 4.03 5.97
CA LEU A 51 -1.08 5.29 5.37
C LEU A 51 -1.50 6.32 6.44
N LEU A 52 -2.19 5.87 7.50
CA LEU A 52 -2.59 6.75 8.61
C LEU A 52 -1.41 7.44 9.33
N LYS A 53 -0.19 6.90 9.19
CA LYS A 53 1.03 7.42 9.82
C LYS A 53 1.86 8.30 8.87
N GLN A 54 1.52 8.34 7.58
CA GLN A 54 2.25 9.11 6.59
C GLN A 54 1.79 10.58 6.55
N ASP A 55 2.60 11.41 5.91
CA ASP A 55 2.26 12.81 5.68
C ASP A 55 1.06 12.94 4.73
N LYS A 56 -0.02 13.57 5.21
CA LYS A 56 -1.28 13.67 4.47
C LYS A 56 -1.18 14.52 3.20
N GLU A 57 -0.31 15.54 3.19
CA GLU A 57 -0.12 16.36 2.00
C GLU A 57 0.61 15.58 0.91
N MET A 58 1.63 14.79 1.28
CA MET A 58 2.31 13.84 0.39
C MET A 58 1.33 12.81 -0.17
N LEU A 59 0.55 12.13 0.70
CA LEU A 59 -0.45 11.15 0.23
C LEU A 59 -1.46 11.76 -0.74
N SER A 60 -1.90 12.99 -0.50
CA SER A 60 -2.83 13.69 -1.39
C SER A 60 -2.21 14.01 -2.76
N ARG A 61 -0.91 14.35 -2.80
CA ARG A 61 -0.19 14.56 -4.07
C ARG A 61 -0.02 13.27 -4.84
N VAL A 62 0.42 12.19 -4.18
CA VAL A 62 0.57 10.86 -4.80
C VAL A 62 -0.77 10.37 -5.34
N GLU A 63 -1.83 10.45 -4.54
CA GLU A 63 -3.18 10.06 -4.95
C GLU A 63 -3.67 10.81 -6.20
N LEU A 64 -3.41 12.12 -6.26
CA LEU A 64 -3.75 12.94 -7.42
C LEU A 64 -2.90 12.58 -8.65
N ASP A 65 -1.62 12.32 -8.47
CA ASP A 65 -0.67 12.03 -9.54
C ASP A 65 -0.99 10.70 -10.24
N LEU A 66 -1.53 9.73 -9.48
CA LEU A 66 -2.01 8.44 -9.99
C LEU A 66 -3.37 8.51 -10.71
N THR A 67 -4.09 9.62 -10.61
CA THR A 67 -5.46 9.74 -11.15
C THR A 67 -5.47 9.70 -12.68
N ASN A 68 -6.33 8.84 -13.25
CA ASN A 68 -6.50 8.63 -14.70
C ASN A 68 -5.21 8.23 -15.45
N LYS A 69 -4.25 7.63 -14.76
CA LYS A 69 -3.00 7.14 -15.36
C LYS A 69 -3.09 5.67 -15.70
N ASP A 70 -2.15 5.23 -16.55
CA ASP A 70 -1.91 3.83 -16.79
C ASP A 70 -1.13 3.23 -15.60
N LEU A 71 -1.88 2.78 -14.59
CA LEU A 71 -1.31 2.19 -13.37
C LEU A 71 -0.49 0.94 -13.68
N GLN A 72 -0.88 0.17 -14.70
CA GLN A 72 -0.15 -1.04 -15.09
C GLN A 72 1.27 -0.67 -15.54
N VAL A 73 1.42 0.37 -16.37
CA VAL A 73 2.74 0.83 -16.81
C VAL A 73 3.52 1.48 -15.66
N ILE A 74 2.87 2.30 -14.82
CA ILE A 74 3.54 2.95 -13.69
C ILE A 74 4.07 1.93 -12.67
N CYS A 75 3.30 0.89 -12.37
CA CYS A 75 3.59 -0.05 -11.29
C CYS A 75 4.41 -1.26 -11.75
N CYS A 76 4.21 -1.71 -12.99
CA CYS A 76 4.71 -3.00 -13.49
C CYS A 76 5.41 -2.89 -14.85
N GLY A 77 5.48 -1.69 -15.44
CA GLY A 77 6.12 -1.45 -16.73
C GLY A 77 7.64 -1.26 -16.63
N GLU A 78 8.29 -1.08 -17.78
CA GLU A 78 9.70 -0.71 -17.79
C GLU A 78 9.91 0.69 -17.22
N GLU A 79 11.00 0.90 -16.47
CA GLU A 79 11.32 2.18 -15.82
C GLU A 79 11.27 3.36 -16.81
N SER A 80 11.77 3.17 -18.03
CA SER A 80 11.79 4.22 -19.07
C SER A 80 10.39 4.63 -19.56
N GLU A 81 9.40 3.75 -19.43
CA GLU A 81 7.99 4.01 -19.78
C GLU A 81 7.19 4.53 -18.58
N ALA A 82 7.54 4.10 -17.38
CA ALA A 82 6.89 4.50 -16.14
C ALA A 82 7.27 5.92 -15.69
N LEU A 83 8.55 6.28 -15.73
CA LEU A 83 9.08 7.57 -15.23
C LEU A 83 8.39 8.82 -15.80
N PRO A 84 7.98 8.88 -17.08
CA PRO A 84 7.26 10.04 -17.61
C PRO A 84 5.80 10.16 -17.13
N LEU A 85 5.23 9.11 -16.52
CA LEU A 85 3.80 9.03 -16.22
C LEU A 85 3.43 9.53 -14.83
N ALA A 86 4.39 9.51 -13.89
CA ALA A 86 4.21 9.97 -12.52
C ALA A 86 5.46 10.74 -12.04
N SER A 87 5.31 11.45 -10.94
CA SER A 87 6.39 12.19 -10.28
C SER A 87 7.38 11.26 -9.58
N GLU A 88 8.59 11.76 -9.35
CA GLU A 88 9.60 11.06 -8.55
C GLU A 88 9.10 10.75 -7.13
N GLU A 89 8.32 11.66 -6.51
CA GLU A 89 7.69 11.43 -5.20
C GLU A 89 6.77 10.21 -5.24
N THR A 90 5.93 10.09 -6.28
CA THR A 90 5.06 8.93 -6.49
C THR A 90 5.86 7.64 -6.70
N HIS A 91 6.89 7.64 -7.55
CA HIS A 91 7.70 6.44 -7.77
C HIS A 91 8.41 5.98 -6.49
N ASN A 92 8.99 6.89 -5.73
CA ASN A 92 9.62 6.57 -4.46
C ASN A 92 8.62 5.99 -3.46
N PHE A 93 7.41 6.57 -3.39
CA PHE A 93 6.35 6.07 -2.52
C PHE A 93 5.88 4.66 -2.93
N LEU A 94 5.66 4.42 -4.23
CA LEU A 94 5.31 3.09 -4.73
C LEU A 94 6.42 2.07 -4.48
N GLY A 95 7.69 2.49 -4.52
CA GLY A 95 8.84 1.67 -4.13
C GLY A 95 8.74 1.18 -2.68
N GLN A 96 8.31 2.02 -1.74
CA GLN A 96 8.09 1.61 -0.34
C GLN A 96 6.97 0.57 -0.19
N ILE A 97 5.94 0.62 -1.05
CA ILE A 97 4.89 -0.40 -1.10
C ILE A 97 5.44 -1.70 -1.69
N PHE A 98 6.28 -1.62 -2.73
CA PHE A 98 6.95 -2.79 -3.29
C PHE A 98 7.89 -3.45 -2.29
N ASP A 99 8.65 -2.67 -1.53
CA ASP A 99 9.56 -3.15 -0.48
C ASP A 99 8.82 -3.57 0.81
N GLU A 100 7.48 -3.53 0.79
CA GLU A 100 6.62 -3.96 1.89
C GLU A 100 6.89 -3.24 3.22
N GLU A 101 7.29 -1.96 3.17
CA GLU A 101 7.63 -1.17 4.38
C GLU A 101 6.45 -0.99 5.36
N TYR A 102 5.23 -1.28 4.91
CA TYR A 102 4.03 -1.29 5.75
C TYR A 102 3.89 -2.57 6.58
N GLU A 103 4.66 -3.62 6.29
CA GLU A 103 4.64 -4.85 7.08
C GLU A 103 5.42 -4.67 8.39
N PRO A 104 4.92 -5.23 9.51
CA PRO A 104 5.68 -5.21 10.74
C PRO A 104 6.98 -5.98 10.52
N ALA A 105 8.12 -5.37 10.85
CA ALA A 105 9.42 -6.02 10.82
C ALA A 105 9.29 -7.39 11.49
N SER A 106 9.36 -8.45 10.69
CA SER A 106 9.22 -9.81 11.19
C SER A 106 10.28 -10.00 12.27
N ASN A 107 9.85 -10.14 13.51
CA ASN A 107 10.74 -10.42 14.62
C ASN A 107 11.50 -11.69 14.20
N GLN A 108 12.80 -11.58 13.87
CA GLN A 108 13.67 -12.73 13.56
C GLN A 108 13.83 -13.56 14.84
N GLY A 109 12.78 -14.28 15.22
CA GLY A 109 12.78 -15.29 16.25
C GLY A 109 13.15 -16.62 15.61
N GLY A 110 14.45 -16.91 15.58
CA GLY A 110 14.93 -18.18 15.05
C GLY A 110 16.45 -18.30 15.03
N SER A 111 17.12 -18.02 16.15
CA SER A 111 18.47 -18.55 16.38
C SER A 111 18.31 -20.06 16.56
N TYR A 112 18.57 -20.85 15.52
CA TYR A 112 18.86 -22.27 15.69
C TYR A 112 20.33 -22.39 16.10
N GLU A 113 20.55 -22.61 17.40
CA GLU A 113 21.75 -23.27 17.91
C GLU A 113 21.83 -24.72 17.41
#